data_AF-A0A969FRJ2-F1
#
_entry.id   AF-A0A969FRJ2-F1
#
_cell.length_a   1.000
_cell.length_b   1.000
_cell.length_c   1.000
_cell.angle_alpha   90.00
_cell.angle_beta   90.00
_cell.angle_gamma   90.00
#
_symmetry.space_group_name_H-M   'P 1'
#
loop_
_entity.id
_entity.type
_entity.pdbx_description
1 polymer ?
#
loop_
_entity_poly.entity_id
_entity_poly.type
_entity_poly.pdbx_seq_one_letter_code
_entity_poly.pdbx_strand_id
1 'polypeptide(L)'
;MDLNTLWFVLIGVLFTGFFFLEGFDYGVGILLPFLGKTDHERRMVINTIGPVWDGNEVWMITAGGAMFAAFPHWYATLFSGFYLALVLMLLALIVRGVAFEFRSKDDNPRWRRTWDFAIFFGSAIPALLWGVAMTNIIRGVPIDAEMNYVGGFFNLLNPYALIGGIASLLVFSLHGACFLTLKLGSGLEERARAIAVRLWWPAAIALVLFVLGAYVETDIYQRLGVNPGVVPLAAGTGLITFIAMLVAGPIGLFAAIYMAEYAHPKWRGVIKPVLEILAGIPTVVYGFFAALTVAPLFRDIGEGLGLDVSSESALAAGSVMSIMIIPFISSL
;
A
#
# COMPACT_ATOMS: atom_id res chain seq x y z
N MET A 1 3.94 -21.20 16.66
CA MET A 1 3.74 -19.74 16.68
C MET A 1 3.11 -19.38 18.01
N ASP A 2 3.71 -18.47 18.77
CA ASP A 2 3.11 -18.01 20.04
C ASP A 2 2.01 -16.96 19.80
N LEU A 3 1.21 -16.69 20.85
CA LEU A 3 0.04 -15.79 20.75
C LEU A 3 0.44 -14.35 20.40
N ASN A 4 1.59 -13.89 20.88
CA ASN A 4 2.11 -12.55 20.59
C ASN A 4 2.47 -12.43 19.11
N THR A 5 3.14 -13.42 18.54
CA THR A 5 3.47 -13.47 17.11
C THR A 5 2.22 -13.48 16.26
N LEU A 6 1.19 -14.26 16.64
CA LEU A 6 -0.10 -14.26 15.94
C LEU A 6 -0.73 -12.87 15.94
N TRP A 7 -0.84 -12.21 17.10
CA TRP A 7 -1.42 -10.87 17.19
C TRP A 7 -0.63 -9.82 16.43
N PHE A 8 0.71 -9.90 16.47
CA PHE A 8 1.57 -9.02 15.69
C PHE A 8 1.30 -9.15 14.19
N VAL A 9 1.20 -10.39 13.69
CA VAL A 9 0.81 -10.68 12.30
C VAL A 9 -0.57 -10.12 11.98
N LEU A 10 -1.57 -10.35 12.84
CA LEU A 10 -2.94 -9.88 12.62
C LEU A 10 -3.01 -8.35 12.55
N ILE A 11 -2.28 -7.64 13.41
CA ILE A 11 -2.15 -6.18 13.35
C ILE A 11 -1.51 -5.75 12.01
N GLY A 12 -0.47 -6.45 11.56
CA GLY A 12 0.13 -6.22 10.24
C GLY A 12 -0.87 -6.40 9.10
N VAL A 13 -1.72 -7.43 9.16
CA VAL A 13 -2.81 -7.65 8.19
C VAL A 13 -3.81 -6.51 8.22
N LEU A 14 -4.22 -6.04 9.41
CA LEU A 14 -5.16 -4.93 9.56
C LEU A 14 -4.60 -3.63 8.96
N PHE A 15 -3.36 -3.27 9.26
CA PHE A 15 -2.72 -2.08 8.66
C PHE A 15 -2.49 -2.23 7.16
N THR A 16 -2.17 -3.42 6.68
CA THR A 16 -2.03 -3.69 5.24
C THR A 16 -3.37 -3.50 4.52
N GLY A 17 -4.45 -4.06 5.07
CA GLY A 17 -5.80 -3.87 4.57
C GLY A 17 -6.19 -2.39 4.57
N PHE A 18 -5.92 -1.68 5.67
CA PHE A 18 -6.12 -0.24 5.77
C PHE A 18 -5.36 0.54 4.68
N PHE A 19 -4.04 0.40 4.57
CA PHE A 19 -3.26 1.16 3.58
C PHE A 19 -3.62 0.79 2.13
N PHE A 20 -4.08 -0.43 1.89
CA PHE A 20 -4.57 -0.83 0.57
C PHE A 20 -5.91 -0.16 0.25
N LEU A 21 -6.89 -0.30 1.14
CA LEU A 21 -8.25 0.18 0.93
C LEU A 21 -8.34 1.71 1.03
N GLU A 22 -7.83 2.27 2.12
CA GLU A 22 -7.81 3.72 2.34
C GLU A 22 -6.82 4.43 1.41
N GLY A 23 -5.78 3.72 0.94
CA GLY A 23 -4.77 4.29 0.06
C GLY A 23 -5.35 4.83 -1.25
N PHE A 24 -6.32 4.12 -1.84
CA PHE A 24 -7.00 4.65 -3.03
C PHE A 24 -7.97 5.77 -2.69
N ASP A 25 -8.66 5.75 -1.54
CA ASP A 25 -9.55 6.82 -1.10
C ASP A 25 -8.80 8.14 -0.91
N TYR A 26 -7.65 8.09 -0.24
CA TYR A 26 -6.75 9.23 -0.15
C TYR A 26 -6.34 9.72 -1.53
N GLY A 27 -5.94 8.80 -2.42
CA GLY A 27 -5.56 9.13 -3.77
C GLY A 27 -6.69 9.82 -4.57
N VAL A 28 -7.91 9.31 -4.49
CA VAL A 28 -9.09 9.90 -5.13
C VAL A 28 -9.35 11.31 -4.61
N GLY A 29 -9.30 11.51 -3.29
CA GLY A 29 -9.48 12.82 -2.68
C GLY A 29 -8.38 13.83 -3.04
N ILE A 30 -7.12 13.39 -3.09
CA ILE A 30 -5.97 14.19 -3.53
C ILE A 30 -6.13 14.59 -5.01
N LEU A 31 -6.62 13.69 -5.85
CA LEU A 31 -6.75 13.92 -7.30
C LEU A 31 -7.98 14.72 -7.69
N LEU A 32 -8.97 14.85 -6.80
CA LEU A 32 -10.25 15.52 -7.05
C LEU A 32 -10.13 16.89 -7.76
N PRO A 33 -9.33 17.87 -7.26
CA PRO A 33 -9.22 19.17 -7.91
C PRO A 33 -8.46 19.13 -9.24
N PHE A 34 -7.61 18.13 -9.47
CA PHE A 34 -6.75 18.03 -10.65
C PHE A 34 -7.41 17.27 -11.80
N LEU A 35 -8.18 16.23 -11.49
CA LEU A 35 -8.82 15.36 -12.46
C LEU A 35 -10.18 15.94 -12.91
N GLY A 36 -11.02 16.34 -11.95
CA GLY A 36 -12.33 16.93 -12.21
C GLY A 36 -12.22 18.42 -12.54
N LYS A 37 -12.65 18.82 -13.74
CA LYS A 37 -12.65 20.22 -14.20
C LYS A 37 -14.01 20.87 -14.00
N THR A 38 -15.09 20.12 -14.16
CA THR A 38 -16.46 20.57 -13.87
C THR A 38 -16.97 20.00 -12.55
N ASP A 39 -18.04 20.58 -12.01
CA ASP A 39 -18.65 20.05 -10.78
C ASP A 39 -19.25 18.64 -11.00
N HIS A 40 -19.83 18.39 -12.17
CA HIS A 40 -20.32 17.06 -12.56
C HIS A 40 -19.18 16.03 -12.56
N GLU A 41 -18.02 16.38 -13.13
CA GLU A 41 -16.84 15.51 -13.11
C GLU A 41 -16.33 15.24 -11.70
N ARG A 42 -16.23 16.28 -10.84
CA ARG A 42 -15.82 16.11 -9.44
C ARG A 42 -16.77 15.19 -8.68
N ARG A 43 -18.08 15.33 -8.92
CA ARG A 43 -19.08 14.45 -8.32
C ARG A 43 -18.94 13.00 -8.79
N MET A 44 -18.68 12.77 -10.08
CA MET A 44 -18.43 11.41 -10.58
C MET A 44 -17.20 10.78 -9.91
N VAL A 45 -16.13 11.55 -9.71
CA VAL A 45 -14.92 11.09 -8.99
C VAL A 45 -15.26 10.71 -7.54
N ILE A 46 -15.93 11.58 -6.78
CA ILE A 46 -16.31 11.31 -5.38
C ILE A 46 -17.22 10.08 -5.27
N ASN A 47 -18.18 9.94 -6.18
CA ASN A 47 -19.13 8.82 -6.17
C ASN A 47 -18.45 7.45 -6.39
N THR A 48 -17.21 7.41 -6.91
CA THR A 48 -16.48 6.14 -7.05
C THR A 48 -16.10 5.51 -5.72
N ILE A 49 -15.92 6.33 -4.67
CA ILE A 49 -15.53 5.90 -3.32
C ILE A 49 -16.64 6.06 -2.29
N GLY A 50 -17.70 6.82 -2.61
CA GLY A 50 -18.84 7.10 -1.74
C GLY A 50 -19.42 5.89 -0.97
N PRO A 51 -19.60 4.71 -1.58
CA PRO A 51 -20.14 3.54 -0.89
C PRO A 51 -19.18 2.82 0.05
N VAL A 52 -17.88 3.11 0.01
CA VAL A 52 -16.84 2.27 0.67
C VAL A 52 -15.93 3.02 1.62
N TRP A 53 -15.74 4.33 1.46
CA TRP A 53 -14.72 5.10 2.20
C TRP A 53 -14.86 5.00 3.73
N ASP A 54 -16.09 5.09 4.24
CA ASP A 54 -16.35 5.02 5.69
C ASP A 54 -16.00 3.62 6.24
N GLY A 55 -16.27 2.57 5.46
CA GLY A 55 -15.89 1.20 5.80
C GLY A 55 -14.38 0.95 5.75
N ASN A 56 -13.65 1.66 4.90
CA ASN A 56 -12.21 1.54 4.79
C ASN A 56 -11.51 2.12 6.03
N GLU A 57 -12.01 3.22 6.60
CA GLU A 57 -11.48 3.81 7.84
C GLU A 57 -11.59 2.86 9.05
N VAL A 58 -12.60 1.98 9.08
CA VAL A 58 -12.81 1.01 10.17
C VAL A 58 -11.62 0.06 10.33
N TRP A 59 -10.86 -0.21 9.26
CA TRP A 59 -9.65 -1.03 9.35
C TRP A 59 -8.59 -0.40 10.26
N MET A 60 -8.41 0.92 10.19
CA MET A 60 -7.50 1.64 11.08
C MET A 60 -7.99 1.62 12.53
N ILE A 61 -9.29 1.84 12.75
CA ILE A 61 -9.88 1.80 14.10
C ILE A 61 -9.67 0.41 14.72
N THR A 62 -9.91 -0.64 13.92
CA THR A 62 -9.72 -2.03 14.33
C THR A 62 -8.25 -2.33 14.60
N ALA A 63 -7.33 -1.85 13.76
CA ALA A 63 -5.89 -1.97 13.99
C ALA A 63 -5.45 -1.31 15.30
N GLY A 64 -5.93 -0.09 15.57
CA GLY A 64 -5.69 0.62 16.83
C GLY A 64 -6.25 -0.13 18.04
N GLY A 65 -7.48 -0.64 17.95
CA GLY A 65 -8.09 -1.45 19.00
C GLY A 65 -7.35 -2.77 19.26
N ALA A 66 -6.91 -3.44 18.20
CA ALA A 66 -6.10 -4.67 18.29
C ALA A 66 -4.73 -4.38 18.93
N MET A 67 -4.07 -3.27 18.59
CA MET A 67 -2.86 -2.83 19.26
C MET A 67 -3.10 -2.55 20.76
N PHE A 68 -4.17 -1.85 21.11
CA PHE A 68 -4.51 -1.59 22.51
C PHE A 68 -4.74 -2.88 23.31
N ALA A 69 -5.43 -3.85 22.72
CA ALA A 69 -5.75 -5.12 23.37
C ALA A 69 -4.54 -6.06 23.48
N ALA A 70 -3.72 -6.17 22.42
CA ALA A 70 -2.61 -7.13 22.36
C ALA A 70 -1.28 -6.56 22.86
N PHE A 71 -1.02 -5.27 22.63
CA PHE A 71 0.26 -4.61 22.94
C PHE A 71 0.04 -3.20 23.56
N PRO A 72 -0.48 -3.12 24.79
CA PRO A 72 -0.90 -1.85 25.39
C PRO A 72 0.24 -0.84 25.58
N HIS A 73 1.47 -1.29 25.88
CA HIS A 73 2.63 -0.41 25.98
C HIS A 73 3.03 0.18 24.62
N TRP A 74 3.01 -0.62 23.55
CA TRP A 74 3.27 -0.12 22.20
C TRP A 74 2.23 0.92 21.79
N TYR A 75 0.95 0.64 22.05
CA TYR A 75 -0.15 1.58 21.83
C TYR A 75 0.08 2.90 22.59
N ALA A 76 0.37 2.82 23.90
CA ALA A 76 0.54 4.00 24.74
C ALA A 76 1.70 4.87 24.27
N THR A 77 2.88 4.28 24.00
CA THR A 77 4.06 5.03 23.56
C THR A 77 3.85 5.64 22.17
N LEU A 78 3.21 4.92 21.24
CA LEU A 78 2.90 5.44 19.90
C LEU A 78 1.94 6.64 19.98
N PHE A 79 0.82 6.51 20.71
CA PHE A 79 -0.19 7.58 20.78
C PHE A 79 0.29 8.80 21.57
N SER A 80 1.11 8.61 22.60
CA SER A 80 1.70 9.72 23.35
C SER A 80 2.86 10.39 22.61
N GLY A 81 3.74 9.62 21.97
CA GLY A 81 4.89 10.16 21.24
C GLY A 81 4.53 10.87 19.94
N PHE A 82 3.53 10.37 19.22
CA PHE A 82 3.04 10.99 17.97
C PHE A 82 1.81 11.87 18.20
N TYR A 83 1.53 12.28 19.46
CA TYR A 83 0.29 12.96 19.84
C TYR A 83 -0.14 14.08 18.89
N LEU A 84 0.74 15.07 18.66
CA LEU A 84 0.39 16.21 17.80
C LEU A 84 0.16 15.79 16.34
N ALA A 85 0.94 14.83 15.83
CA ALA A 85 0.76 14.31 14.47
C ALA A 85 -0.57 13.55 14.33
N LEU A 86 -0.94 12.73 15.33
CA LEU A 86 -2.19 11.97 15.35
C LEU A 86 -3.41 12.90 15.52
N VAL A 87 -3.30 13.96 16.31
CA VAL A 87 -4.37 14.98 16.41
C VAL A 87 -4.56 15.69 15.08
N LEU A 88 -3.49 16.09 14.40
CA LEU A 88 -3.58 16.71 13.07
C LEU A 88 -4.20 15.76 12.04
N MET A 89 -3.82 14.48 12.08
CA MET A 89 -4.40 13.43 11.23
C MET A 89 -5.90 13.25 11.52
N LEU A 90 -6.30 13.15 12.78
CA LEU A 90 -7.69 13.01 13.19
C LEU A 90 -8.54 14.19 12.73
N LEU A 91 -8.06 15.43 12.92
CA LEU A 91 -8.78 16.62 12.46
C LEU A 91 -8.94 16.64 10.94
N ALA A 92 -7.91 16.23 10.20
CA ALA A 92 -7.98 16.13 8.74
C ALA A 92 -9.01 15.07 8.28
N LEU A 93 -9.05 13.90 8.94
CA LEU A 93 -10.01 12.84 8.67
C LEU A 93 -11.46 13.27 8.99
N ILE A 94 -11.68 13.92 10.13
CA ILE A 94 -13.00 14.47 10.48
C ILE A 94 -13.47 15.46 9.42
N VAL A 95 -12.61 16.40 9.03
CA VAL A 95 -12.92 17.38 7.99
C VAL A 95 -13.23 16.69 6.66
N ARG A 96 -12.49 15.63 6.30
CA ARG A 96 -12.74 14.85 5.08
C ARG A 96 -14.11 14.17 5.10
N GLY A 97 -14.45 13.45 6.16
CA GLY A 97 -15.74 12.76 6.28
C GLY A 97 -16.92 13.73 6.22
N VAL A 98 -16.84 14.85 6.95
CA VAL A 98 -17.83 15.93 6.87
C VAL A 98 -17.90 16.49 5.45
N ALA A 99 -16.76 16.66 4.77
CA ALA A 99 -16.74 17.21 3.42
C ALA A 99 -17.46 16.32 2.40
N PHE A 100 -17.33 15.00 2.47
CA PHE A 100 -18.07 14.09 1.59
C PHE A 100 -19.59 14.24 1.75
N GLU A 101 -20.07 14.31 2.99
CA GLU A 101 -21.49 14.43 3.31
C GLU A 101 -22.08 15.81 2.99
N PHE A 102 -21.34 16.89 3.27
CA PHE A 102 -21.84 18.27 3.19
C PHE A 102 -21.68 18.89 1.81
N ARG A 103 -20.72 18.42 0.99
CA ARG A 103 -20.44 19.01 -0.33
C ARG A 103 -21.69 19.16 -1.20
N SER A 104 -22.56 18.15 -1.22
CA SER A 104 -23.75 18.12 -2.09
C SER A 104 -25.02 18.70 -1.45
N LYS A 105 -24.95 19.26 -0.23
CA LYS A 105 -26.12 19.83 0.46
C LYS A 105 -26.51 21.23 -0.03
N ASP A 106 -25.61 21.93 -0.71
CA ASP A 106 -25.85 23.27 -1.28
C ASP A 106 -25.33 23.31 -2.73
N ASP A 107 -26.08 24.02 -3.59
CA ASP A 107 -25.75 24.22 -5.02
C ASP A 107 -24.78 25.39 -5.25
N ASN A 108 -24.51 26.20 -4.23
CA ASN A 108 -23.61 27.35 -4.30
C ASN A 108 -22.19 26.90 -4.73
N PRO A 109 -21.64 27.43 -5.82
CA PRO A 109 -20.30 27.06 -6.29
C PRO A 109 -19.19 27.31 -5.27
N ARG A 110 -19.33 28.35 -4.42
CA ARG A 110 -18.35 28.64 -3.36
C ARG A 110 -18.38 27.57 -2.28
N TRP A 111 -19.57 27.10 -1.89
CA TRP A 111 -19.75 26.00 -0.94
C TRP A 111 -19.07 24.73 -1.42
N ARG A 112 -19.39 24.30 -2.66
CA ARG A 112 -18.81 23.09 -3.27
C ARG A 112 -17.29 23.17 -3.36
N ARG A 113 -16.75 24.33 -3.76
CA ARG A 113 -15.29 24.55 -3.84
C ARG A 113 -14.60 24.46 -2.48
N THR A 114 -15.20 25.01 -1.42
CA THR A 114 -14.64 24.89 -0.07
C THR A 114 -14.54 23.43 0.36
N TRP A 115 -15.60 22.64 0.12
CA TRP A 115 -15.58 21.22 0.44
C TRP A 115 -14.67 20.40 -0.48
N ASP A 116 -14.51 20.77 -1.75
CA ASP A 116 -13.49 20.18 -2.63
C ASP A 116 -12.07 20.34 -2.06
N PHE A 117 -11.74 21.52 -1.52
CA PHE A 117 -10.46 21.76 -0.85
C PHE A 117 -10.35 21.00 0.48
N ALA A 118 -11.44 20.91 1.25
CA ALA A 118 -11.48 20.13 2.47
C ALA A 118 -11.23 18.64 2.21
N ILE A 119 -11.80 18.06 1.14
CA ILE A 119 -11.53 16.68 0.70
C ILE A 119 -10.05 16.54 0.30
N PHE A 120 -9.52 17.49 -0.47
CA PHE A 120 -8.12 17.47 -0.90
C PHE A 120 -7.16 17.45 0.29
N PHE A 121 -7.25 18.42 1.20
CA PHE A 121 -6.35 18.50 2.36
C PHE A 121 -6.64 17.39 3.37
N GLY A 122 -7.90 17.05 3.58
CA GLY A 122 -8.34 15.93 4.42
C GLY A 122 -7.82 14.57 3.94
N SER A 123 -7.41 14.47 2.67
CA SER A 123 -6.79 13.27 2.10
C SER A 123 -5.26 13.38 2.03
N ALA A 124 -4.73 14.54 1.64
CA ALA A 124 -3.30 14.77 1.49
C ALA A 124 -2.54 14.77 2.83
N ILE A 125 -3.14 15.36 3.88
CA ILE A 125 -2.49 15.46 5.19
C ILE A 125 -2.32 14.07 5.82
N PRO A 126 -3.36 13.21 5.94
CA PRO A 126 -3.17 11.86 6.45
C PRO A 126 -2.22 11.01 5.59
N ALA A 127 -2.33 11.10 4.26
CA ALA A 127 -1.44 10.39 3.35
C ALA A 127 0.06 10.72 3.58
N LEU A 128 0.37 11.99 3.84
CA LEU A 128 1.72 12.44 4.18
C LEU A 128 2.12 11.99 5.59
N LEU A 129 1.26 12.24 6.59
CA LEU A 129 1.57 11.99 8.00
C LEU A 129 1.76 10.50 8.30
N TRP A 130 1.02 9.61 7.64
CA TRP A 130 1.25 8.16 7.76
C TRP A 130 2.65 7.76 7.30
N GLY A 131 3.12 8.29 6.17
CA GLY A 131 4.48 8.02 5.69
C GLY A 131 5.54 8.58 6.65
N VAL A 132 5.34 9.79 7.17
CA VAL A 132 6.22 10.38 8.20
C VAL A 132 6.25 9.51 9.46
N ALA A 133 5.10 9.06 9.94
CA ALA A 133 4.99 8.24 11.14
C ALA A 133 5.69 6.89 10.98
N MET A 134 5.38 6.15 9.91
CA MET A 134 6.00 4.86 9.63
C MET A 134 7.52 4.98 9.46
N THR A 135 7.99 6.03 8.81
CA THR A 135 9.43 6.24 8.62
C THR A 135 10.14 6.54 9.94
N ASN A 136 9.53 7.30 10.84
CA ASN A 136 10.08 7.51 12.18
C ASN A 136 10.09 6.23 13.01
N ILE A 137 9.08 5.37 12.87
CA ILE A 137 9.08 4.05 13.53
C ILE A 137 10.25 3.19 13.02
N ILE A 138 10.51 3.20 11.69
CA ILE A 138 11.63 2.48 11.08
C ILE A 138 12.99 3.06 11.50
N ARG A 139 13.12 4.39 11.52
CA ARG A 139 14.33 5.12 11.96
C ARG A 139 14.60 4.94 13.46
N GLY A 140 13.55 4.71 14.23
CA GLY A 140 13.56 4.81 15.68
C GLY A 140 13.27 6.24 16.14
N VAL A 141 12.66 6.33 17.32
CA VAL A 141 12.32 7.59 17.99
C VAL A 141 12.93 7.61 19.39
N PRO A 142 13.31 8.78 19.93
CA PRO A 142 13.88 8.89 21.27
C PRO A 142 12.83 8.52 22.33
N ILE A 143 13.01 7.35 22.94
CA ILE A 143 12.18 6.81 24.01
C ILE A 143 13.07 6.58 25.25
N ASP A 144 12.63 7.03 26.42
CA ASP A 144 13.34 6.83 27.70
C ASP A 144 13.10 5.44 28.31
N ALA A 145 13.70 5.19 29.49
CA ALA A 145 13.60 3.90 30.17
C ALA A 145 12.17 3.59 30.65
N GLU A 146 11.37 4.62 30.86
CA GLU A 146 9.97 4.56 31.26
C GLU A 146 9.00 4.42 30.07
N MET A 147 9.54 4.23 28.85
CA MET A 147 8.80 4.11 27.58
C MET A 147 8.07 5.39 27.16
N ASN A 148 8.50 6.55 27.63
CA ASN A 148 7.97 7.84 27.20
C ASN A 148 8.79 8.37 26.03
N TYR A 149 8.10 8.98 25.06
CA TYR A 149 8.76 9.73 24.02
C TYR A 149 9.29 11.05 24.59
N VAL A 150 10.60 11.27 24.48
CA VAL A 150 11.28 12.46 25.00
C VAL A 150 11.64 13.48 23.91
N GLY A 151 11.19 13.24 22.68
CA GLY A 151 11.37 14.18 21.58
C GLY A 151 10.30 15.27 21.50
N GLY A 152 10.56 16.30 20.70
CA GLY A 152 9.54 17.28 20.30
C GLY A 152 8.85 16.88 18.99
N PHE A 153 7.78 17.60 18.61
CA PHE A 153 7.08 17.38 17.34
C PHE A 153 8.01 17.52 16.12
N PHE A 154 8.88 18.53 16.11
CA PHE A 154 9.77 18.78 14.97
C PHE A 154 10.85 17.70 14.77
N ASN A 155 11.12 16.85 15.78
CA ASN A 155 11.99 15.68 15.60
C ASN A 155 11.38 14.66 14.63
N LEU A 156 10.04 14.60 14.57
CA LEU A 156 9.32 13.74 13.63
C LEU A 156 9.44 14.24 12.17
N LEU A 157 9.74 15.54 11.97
CA LEU A 157 9.88 16.17 10.66
C LEU A 157 11.33 16.22 10.18
N ASN A 158 12.08 15.14 10.41
CA ASN A 158 13.43 15.00 9.91
C ASN A 158 13.44 14.71 8.39
N PRO A 159 14.54 14.97 7.66
CA PRO A 159 14.60 14.81 6.21
C PRO A 159 14.20 13.41 5.73
N TYR A 160 14.61 12.36 6.44
CA TYR A 160 14.28 10.99 6.08
C TYR A 160 12.79 10.71 6.21
N ALA A 161 12.18 11.11 7.32
CA ALA A 161 10.74 10.99 7.53
C ALA A 161 9.91 11.78 6.52
N LEU A 162 10.38 12.96 6.10
CA LEU A 162 9.72 13.74 5.05
C LEU A 162 9.78 13.04 3.69
N ILE A 163 10.89 12.39 3.34
CA ILE A 163 10.98 11.56 2.13
C ILE A 163 9.94 10.44 2.17
N GLY A 164 9.82 9.73 3.29
CA GLY A 164 8.81 8.68 3.44
C GLY A 164 7.38 9.20 3.42
N GLY A 165 7.12 10.39 3.97
CA GLY A 165 5.85 11.10 3.82
C GLY A 165 5.51 11.39 2.37
N ILE A 166 6.45 11.98 1.62
CA ILE A 166 6.28 12.30 0.19
C ILE A 166 6.08 11.02 -0.63
N ALA A 167 6.84 9.96 -0.34
CA ALA A 167 6.68 8.66 -0.99
C ALA A 167 5.25 8.11 -0.76
N SER A 168 4.77 8.11 0.48
CA SER A 168 3.40 7.69 0.83
C SER A 168 2.34 8.52 0.09
N LEU A 169 2.46 9.85 0.10
CA LEU A 169 1.56 10.75 -0.62
C LEU A 169 1.49 10.44 -2.13
N LEU A 170 2.64 10.23 -2.77
CA LEU A 170 2.74 9.94 -4.20
C LEU A 170 2.21 8.54 -4.54
N VAL A 171 2.51 7.54 -3.72
CA VAL A 171 2.03 6.16 -3.90
C VAL A 171 0.51 6.08 -3.74
N PHE A 172 -0.07 6.72 -2.73
CA PHE A 172 -1.52 6.79 -2.59
C PHE A 172 -2.18 7.57 -3.72
N SER A 173 -1.59 8.69 -4.15
CA SER A 173 -2.07 9.42 -5.33
C SER A 173 -2.05 8.55 -6.60
N LEU A 174 -0.98 7.77 -6.81
CA LEU A 174 -0.89 6.82 -7.91
C LEU A 174 -1.94 5.70 -7.78
N HIS A 175 -2.11 5.13 -6.58
CA HIS A 175 -3.13 4.11 -6.32
C HIS A 175 -4.53 4.64 -6.66
N GLY A 176 -4.90 5.83 -6.17
CA GLY A 176 -6.16 6.48 -6.52
C GLY A 176 -6.31 6.72 -8.03
N ALA A 177 -5.24 7.14 -8.72
CA ALA A 177 -5.29 7.30 -10.18
C ALA A 177 -5.59 5.97 -10.88
N CYS A 178 -4.90 4.88 -10.51
CA CYS A 178 -5.12 3.55 -11.05
C CYS A 178 -6.55 3.06 -10.76
N PHE A 179 -7.03 3.22 -9.52
CA PHE A 179 -8.41 2.87 -9.15
C PHE A 179 -9.44 3.62 -10.00
N LEU A 180 -9.24 4.93 -10.23
CA LEU A 180 -10.14 5.73 -11.06
C LEU A 180 -10.15 5.28 -12.52
N THR A 181 -9.08 4.71 -13.06
CA THR A 181 -9.11 4.12 -14.42
C THR A 181 -10.03 2.90 -14.53
N LEU A 182 -10.30 2.22 -13.41
CA LEU A 182 -11.19 1.06 -13.37
C LEU A 182 -12.66 1.44 -13.14
N LYS A 183 -12.90 2.61 -12.54
CA LYS A 183 -14.24 3.04 -12.09
C LYS A 183 -14.86 4.14 -12.96
N LEU A 184 -14.05 4.99 -13.57
CA LEU A 184 -14.54 6.07 -14.42
C LEU A 184 -14.71 5.57 -15.85
N GLY A 185 -15.80 5.97 -16.49
CA GLY A 185 -15.98 5.87 -17.94
C GLY A 185 -15.98 7.25 -18.59
N SER A 186 -16.11 7.30 -19.92
CA SER A 186 -15.98 8.53 -20.74
C SER A 186 -14.60 9.21 -20.54
N GLY A 187 -14.27 10.31 -21.24
CA GLY A 187 -12.90 10.89 -21.28
C GLY A 187 -12.24 11.30 -19.94
N LEU A 188 -12.86 11.02 -18.79
CA LEU A 188 -12.20 11.01 -17.47
C LEU A 188 -11.24 9.83 -17.28
N GLU A 189 -11.56 8.65 -17.83
CA GLU A 189 -10.69 7.46 -17.71
C GLU A 189 -9.30 7.73 -18.32
N GLU A 190 -9.28 8.29 -19.53
CA GLU A 190 -8.03 8.66 -20.22
C GLU A 190 -7.22 9.70 -19.43
N ARG A 191 -7.90 10.66 -18.79
CA ARG A 191 -7.25 11.64 -17.90
C ARG A 191 -6.68 10.98 -16.65
N ALA A 192 -7.41 10.07 -16.02
CA ALA A 192 -6.94 9.30 -14.88
C ALA A 192 -5.68 8.49 -15.25
N ARG A 193 -5.71 7.82 -16.41
CA ARG A 193 -4.58 7.07 -16.95
C ARG A 193 -3.37 7.95 -17.22
N ALA A 194 -3.57 9.12 -17.85
CA ALA A 194 -2.50 10.07 -18.10
C ALA A 194 -1.89 10.61 -16.80
N ILE A 195 -2.71 10.83 -15.76
CA ILE A 195 -2.22 11.21 -14.42
C ILE A 195 -1.42 10.06 -13.79
N ALA A 196 -1.91 8.82 -13.85
CA ALA A 196 -1.21 7.66 -13.32
C ALA A 196 0.19 7.49 -13.95
N VAL A 197 0.28 7.58 -15.28
CA VAL A 197 1.55 7.49 -16.01
C VAL A 197 2.52 8.62 -15.62
N ARG A 198 2.00 9.84 -15.37
CA ARG A 198 2.83 10.97 -14.92
C ARG A 198 3.28 10.84 -13.47
N LEU A 199 2.42 10.32 -12.59
CA LEU A 199 2.72 10.12 -11.17
C LEU A 199 3.64 8.94 -10.90
N TRP A 200 3.68 7.95 -11.80
CA TRP A 200 4.53 6.78 -11.69
C TRP A 200 6.00 7.13 -11.44
N TRP A 201 6.57 8.03 -12.25
CA TRP A 201 8.00 8.37 -12.14
C TRP A 201 8.35 9.10 -10.83
N PRO A 202 7.63 10.15 -10.40
CA PRO A 202 7.83 10.75 -9.08
C PRO A 202 7.67 9.75 -7.93
N ALA A 203 6.64 8.89 -7.98
CA ALA A 203 6.41 7.90 -6.94
C ALA A 203 7.56 6.89 -6.85
N ALA A 204 8.03 6.39 -8.00
CA ALA A 204 9.18 5.47 -8.06
C ALA A 204 10.47 6.13 -7.53
N ILE A 205 10.74 7.38 -7.92
CA ILE A 205 11.91 8.13 -7.42
C ILE A 205 11.82 8.33 -5.92
N ALA A 206 10.68 8.76 -5.39
CA ALA A 206 10.48 8.96 -3.96
C ALA A 206 10.66 7.65 -3.17
N LEU A 207 10.18 6.53 -3.71
CA LEU A 207 10.37 5.20 -3.10
C LEU A 207 11.84 4.78 -3.11
N VAL A 208 12.57 5.01 -4.21
CA VAL A 208 14.02 4.74 -4.27
C VAL A 208 14.77 5.59 -3.26
N LEU A 209 14.46 6.89 -3.16
CA LEU A 209 15.06 7.78 -2.16
C LEU A 209 14.73 7.34 -0.73
N PHE A 210 13.52 6.84 -0.48
CA PHE A 210 13.13 6.28 0.80
C PHE A 210 13.96 5.04 1.15
N VAL A 211 14.15 4.10 0.21
CA VAL A 211 14.97 2.90 0.43
C VAL A 211 16.44 3.27 0.65
N LEU A 212 16.98 4.20 -0.14
CA LEU A 212 18.35 4.69 0.02
C LEU A 212 18.53 5.46 1.35
N GLY A 213 17.54 6.24 1.76
CA GLY A 213 17.53 6.90 3.06
C GLY A 213 17.54 5.90 4.21
N ALA A 214 16.80 4.80 4.08
CA ALA A 214 16.82 3.71 5.07
C ALA A 214 18.22 3.13 5.24
N TYR A 215 18.98 3.03 4.14
CA TYR A 215 20.36 2.56 4.17
C TYR A 215 21.27 3.42 5.06
N VAL A 216 21.05 4.74 5.07
CA VAL A 216 21.91 5.71 5.75
C VAL A 216 21.45 6.01 7.17
N GLU A 217 20.13 6.05 7.41
CA GLU A 217 19.54 6.59 8.63
C GLU A 217 19.10 5.53 9.64
N THR A 218 19.19 4.23 9.31
CA THR A 218 18.72 3.15 10.18
C THR A 218 19.87 2.24 10.63
N ASP A 219 19.71 1.64 11.81
CA ASP A 219 20.64 0.66 12.40
C ASP A 219 20.38 -0.78 11.93
N ILE A 220 19.56 -0.96 10.89
CA ILE A 220 19.08 -2.28 10.44
C ILE A 220 20.24 -3.23 10.11
N TYR A 221 21.36 -2.71 9.60
CA TYR A 221 22.56 -3.48 9.29
C TYR A 221 23.42 -3.82 10.51
N GLN A 222 23.44 -2.94 11.52
CA GLN A 222 24.21 -3.17 12.75
C GLN A 222 23.57 -4.29 13.57
N ARG A 223 22.25 -4.37 13.60
CA ARG A 223 21.52 -5.44 14.30
C ARG A 223 21.57 -6.79 13.61
N LEU A 224 21.64 -6.82 12.28
CA LEU A 224 21.71 -8.07 11.50
C LEU A 224 23.13 -8.66 11.44
N GLY A 225 24.15 -7.97 11.97
CA GLY A 225 25.53 -8.49 12.10
C GLY A 225 26.30 -8.66 10.79
N VAL A 226 25.66 -8.39 9.66
CA VAL A 226 26.23 -8.44 8.30
C VAL A 226 25.80 -7.15 7.61
N ASN A 227 26.76 -6.40 7.04
CA ASN A 227 26.47 -5.29 6.13
C ASN A 227 26.68 -5.78 4.70
N PRO A 228 25.62 -6.24 4.01
CA PRO A 228 25.77 -6.80 2.70
C PRO A 228 25.75 -5.65 1.65
N GLY A 229 25.38 -4.41 2.04
CA GLY A 229 25.19 -3.25 1.17
C GLY A 229 23.78 -3.19 0.55
N VAL A 230 23.48 -2.14 -0.24
CA VAL A 230 22.26 -2.09 -1.09
C VAL A 230 22.27 -3.22 -2.12
N VAL A 231 23.47 -3.67 -2.52
CA VAL A 231 23.70 -4.64 -3.59
C VAL A 231 22.96 -5.95 -3.38
N PRO A 232 23.03 -6.65 -2.24
CA PRO A 232 22.31 -7.91 -2.00
C PRO A 232 20.82 -7.75 -1.75
N LEU A 233 20.35 -6.61 -1.23
CA LEU A 233 18.92 -6.32 -1.15
C LEU A 233 18.33 -6.07 -2.55
N ALA A 234 19.04 -5.28 -3.36
CA ALA A 234 18.72 -5.05 -4.77
C ALA A 234 18.91 -6.30 -5.63
N ALA A 235 19.94 -7.11 -5.36
CA ALA A 235 20.20 -8.36 -6.08
C ALA A 235 19.25 -9.46 -5.64
N GLY A 236 18.86 -9.53 -4.37
CA GLY A 236 17.83 -10.43 -3.87
C GLY A 236 16.46 -10.09 -4.47
N THR A 237 16.07 -8.82 -4.40
CA THR A 237 14.83 -8.32 -5.04
C THR A 237 14.87 -8.51 -6.55
N GLY A 238 15.99 -8.18 -7.19
CA GLY A 238 16.23 -8.33 -8.61
C GLY A 238 16.20 -9.78 -9.06
N LEU A 239 16.79 -10.70 -8.30
CA LEU A 239 16.79 -12.13 -8.56
C LEU A 239 15.38 -12.72 -8.38
N ILE A 240 14.68 -12.38 -7.29
CA ILE A 240 13.29 -12.81 -7.07
C ILE A 240 12.40 -12.29 -8.20
N THR A 241 12.54 -11.02 -8.58
CA THR A 241 11.79 -10.41 -9.69
C THR A 241 12.14 -11.07 -11.02
N PHE A 242 13.41 -11.35 -11.27
CA PHE A 242 13.87 -12.02 -12.49
C PHE A 242 13.31 -13.43 -12.61
N ILE A 243 13.40 -14.24 -11.53
CA ILE A 243 12.79 -15.57 -11.47
C ILE A 243 11.27 -15.46 -11.66
N ALA A 244 10.63 -14.50 -10.99
CA ALA A 244 9.21 -14.28 -11.10
C ALA A 244 8.78 -13.96 -12.54
N MET A 245 9.51 -13.08 -13.22
CA MET A 245 9.21 -12.69 -14.60
C MET A 245 9.57 -13.76 -15.63
N LEU A 246 10.61 -14.56 -15.38
CA LEU A 246 10.96 -15.72 -16.21
C LEU A 246 9.82 -16.74 -16.30
N VAL A 247 9.08 -16.92 -15.21
CA VAL A 247 7.96 -17.86 -15.13
C VAL A 247 6.65 -17.17 -15.50
N ALA A 248 6.34 -16.05 -14.86
CA ALA A 248 5.06 -15.36 -15.05
C ALA A 248 4.93 -14.66 -16.40
N GLY A 249 6.02 -14.14 -16.96
CA GLY A 249 6.01 -13.44 -18.24
C GLY A 249 5.49 -14.34 -19.36
N PRO A 250 6.13 -15.48 -19.65
CA PRO A 250 5.67 -16.40 -20.70
C PRO A 250 4.26 -16.93 -20.41
N ILE A 251 4.01 -17.46 -19.21
CA ILE A 251 2.72 -18.09 -18.88
C ILE A 251 1.59 -17.06 -18.96
N GLY A 252 1.79 -15.90 -18.35
CA GLY A 252 0.80 -14.82 -18.33
C GLY A 252 0.53 -14.26 -19.73
N LEU A 253 1.57 -14.05 -20.54
CA LEU A 253 1.41 -13.53 -21.90
C LEU A 253 0.70 -14.54 -22.81
N PHE A 254 1.07 -15.82 -22.76
CA PHE A 254 0.40 -16.84 -23.56
C PHE A 254 -1.04 -17.05 -23.11
N ALA A 255 -1.33 -16.99 -21.80
CA ALA A 255 -2.68 -17.02 -21.28
C ALA A 255 -3.51 -15.80 -21.76
N ALA A 256 -2.93 -14.59 -21.73
CA ALA A 256 -3.59 -13.39 -22.25
C ALA A 256 -3.90 -13.52 -23.75
N ILE A 257 -2.94 -13.94 -24.58
CA ILE A 257 -3.14 -14.14 -26.03
C ILE A 257 -4.22 -15.19 -26.28
N TYR A 258 -4.19 -16.31 -25.57
CA TYR A 258 -5.22 -17.34 -25.69
C TYR A 258 -6.61 -16.79 -25.33
N MET A 259 -6.72 -16.06 -24.23
CA MET A 259 -7.97 -15.45 -23.75
C MET A 259 -8.50 -14.34 -24.68
N ALA A 260 -7.60 -13.64 -25.36
CA ALA A 260 -7.92 -12.58 -26.30
C ALA A 260 -8.37 -13.13 -27.66
N GLU A 261 -7.61 -14.07 -28.23
CA GLU A 261 -7.72 -14.47 -29.64
C GLU A 261 -8.42 -15.81 -29.87
N TYR A 262 -8.28 -16.76 -28.94
CA TYR A 262 -8.67 -18.17 -29.16
C TYR A 262 -9.81 -18.65 -28.25
N ALA A 263 -9.98 -18.04 -27.07
CA ALA A 263 -10.93 -18.51 -26.07
C ALA A 263 -12.39 -18.26 -26.49
N HIS A 264 -13.18 -19.34 -26.55
CA HIS A 264 -14.61 -19.27 -26.83
C HIS A 264 -15.32 -18.37 -25.79
N PRO A 265 -16.33 -17.55 -26.18
CA PRO A 265 -16.95 -16.54 -25.30
C PRO A 265 -17.45 -17.07 -23.94
N LYS A 266 -17.97 -18.30 -23.90
CA LYS A 266 -18.37 -18.96 -22.65
C LYS A 266 -17.20 -19.14 -21.66
N TRP A 267 -16.06 -19.62 -22.14
CA TRP A 267 -14.88 -19.85 -21.30
C TRP A 267 -14.24 -18.53 -20.86
N ARG A 268 -14.23 -17.53 -21.75
CA ARG A 268 -13.77 -16.18 -21.39
C ARG A 268 -14.58 -15.58 -20.25
N GLY A 269 -15.91 -15.75 -20.29
CA GLY A 269 -16.81 -15.27 -19.23
C GLY A 269 -16.64 -15.95 -17.87
N VAL A 270 -16.01 -17.13 -17.82
CA VAL A 270 -15.73 -17.85 -16.56
C VAL A 270 -14.30 -17.62 -16.08
N ILE A 271 -13.33 -17.74 -16.98
CA ILE A 271 -11.89 -17.68 -16.63
C ILE A 271 -11.48 -16.25 -16.27
N LYS A 272 -11.99 -15.24 -16.97
CA LYS A 272 -11.59 -13.84 -16.71
C LYS A 272 -11.94 -13.37 -15.29
N PRO A 273 -13.18 -13.56 -14.79
CA PRO A 273 -13.50 -13.26 -13.39
C PRO A 273 -12.65 -14.04 -12.38
N VAL A 274 -12.32 -15.31 -12.67
CA VAL A 274 -11.46 -16.11 -11.78
C VAL A 274 -10.04 -15.53 -11.70
N LEU A 275 -9.46 -15.14 -12.84
CA LEU A 275 -8.15 -14.49 -12.86
C LEU A 275 -8.17 -13.15 -12.12
N GLU A 276 -9.23 -12.36 -12.26
CA GLU A 276 -9.41 -11.09 -11.52
C GLU A 276 -9.53 -11.32 -10.00
N ILE A 277 -10.23 -12.38 -9.57
CA ILE A 277 -10.30 -12.78 -8.16
C ILE A 277 -8.93 -13.21 -7.65
N LEU A 278 -8.19 -14.03 -8.41
CA LEU A 278 -6.85 -14.48 -8.03
C LEU A 278 -5.85 -13.31 -7.95
N ALA A 279 -5.93 -12.36 -8.88
CA ALA A 279 -5.15 -11.12 -8.84
C ALA A 279 -5.50 -10.25 -7.62
N GLY A 280 -6.75 -10.31 -7.16
CA GLY A 280 -7.22 -9.58 -5.98
C GLY A 280 -6.87 -10.23 -4.64
N ILE A 281 -6.27 -11.43 -4.61
CA ILE A 281 -5.86 -12.07 -3.35
C ILE A 281 -4.76 -11.22 -2.70
N PRO A 282 -4.92 -10.82 -1.41
CA PRO A 282 -3.92 -10.01 -0.73
C PRO A 282 -2.55 -10.68 -0.71
N THR A 283 -1.50 -9.91 -0.96
CA THR A 283 -0.11 -10.40 -1.01
C THR A 283 0.32 -11.12 0.27
N VAL A 284 -0.25 -10.75 1.43
CA VAL A 284 -0.01 -11.45 2.70
C VAL A 284 -0.50 -12.89 2.68
N VAL A 285 -1.63 -13.18 2.02
CA VAL A 285 -2.16 -14.55 1.86
C VAL A 285 -1.20 -15.37 0.99
N TYR A 286 -0.68 -14.77 -0.08
CA TYR A 286 0.38 -15.39 -0.88
C TYR A 286 1.67 -15.58 -0.08
N GLY A 287 2.04 -14.64 0.79
CA GLY A 287 3.18 -14.78 1.70
C GLY A 287 3.03 -15.94 2.68
N PHE A 288 1.83 -16.14 3.24
CA PHE A 288 1.52 -17.30 4.08
C PHE A 288 1.55 -18.61 3.30
N PHE A 289 0.94 -18.64 2.11
CA PHE A 289 1.02 -19.79 1.21
C PHE A 289 2.46 -20.12 0.82
N ALA A 290 3.29 -19.08 0.59
CA ALA A 290 4.71 -19.23 0.34
C ALA A 290 5.41 -19.95 1.49
N ALA A 291 5.26 -19.41 2.71
CA ALA A 291 5.96 -19.89 3.88
C ALA A 291 5.51 -21.29 4.31
N LEU A 292 4.21 -21.60 4.18
CA LEU A 292 3.63 -22.83 4.73
C LEU A 292 3.54 -23.97 3.72
N THR A 293 3.51 -23.68 2.42
CA THR A 293 3.30 -24.71 1.38
C THR A 293 4.46 -24.74 0.39
N VAL A 294 4.80 -23.61 -0.21
CA VAL A 294 5.75 -23.59 -1.34
C VAL A 294 7.21 -23.73 -0.87
N ALA A 295 7.60 -23.03 0.19
CA ALA A 295 8.94 -23.09 0.75
C ALA A 295 9.30 -24.50 1.27
N PRO A 296 8.44 -25.20 2.04
CA PRO A 296 8.67 -26.61 2.40
C PRO A 296 8.74 -27.53 1.19
N LEU A 297 7.85 -27.36 0.21
CA LEU A 297 7.83 -28.18 -1.01
C LEU A 297 9.16 -28.11 -1.78
N PHE A 298 9.72 -26.91 -1.96
CA PHE A 298 11.01 -26.76 -2.64
C PHE A 298 12.17 -27.37 -1.85
N ARG A 299 12.12 -27.25 -0.52
CA ARG A 299 13.09 -27.90 0.35
C ARG A 299 13.02 -29.42 0.22
N ASP A 300 11.83 -30.01 0.31
CA ASP A 300 11.63 -31.46 0.23
C ASP A 300 12.08 -32.03 -1.13
N ILE A 301 11.78 -31.32 -2.23
CA ILE A 301 12.25 -31.69 -3.58
C ILE A 301 13.78 -31.59 -3.66
N GLY A 302 14.37 -30.54 -3.07
CA GLY A 302 15.82 -30.33 -3.00
C GLY A 302 16.51 -31.47 -2.26
N GLU A 303 16.05 -31.79 -1.06
CA GLU A 303 16.56 -32.88 -0.24
C GLU A 303 16.42 -34.23 -0.99
N GLY A 304 15.30 -34.46 -1.68
CA GLY A 304 15.09 -35.66 -2.51
C GLY A 304 16.04 -35.79 -3.71
N LEU A 305 16.60 -34.68 -4.19
CA LEU A 305 17.61 -34.63 -5.25
C LEU A 305 19.05 -34.58 -4.71
N GLY A 306 19.22 -34.65 -3.37
CA GLY A 306 20.52 -34.54 -2.72
C GLY A 306 21.12 -33.12 -2.70
N LEU A 307 20.28 -32.10 -2.89
CA LEU A 307 20.66 -30.68 -2.86
C LEU A 307 20.27 -30.06 -1.52
N ASP A 308 21.16 -29.26 -0.93
CA ASP A 308 20.84 -28.48 0.27
C ASP A 308 20.11 -27.20 -0.12
N VAL A 309 18.79 -27.18 0.06
CA VAL A 309 17.90 -26.09 -0.35
C VAL A 309 17.26 -25.44 0.87
N SER A 310 17.59 -24.17 1.10
CA SER A 310 16.94 -23.37 2.14
C SER A 310 15.47 -23.08 1.78
N SER A 311 14.60 -23.15 2.78
CA SER A 311 13.20 -22.72 2.69
C SER A 311 13.05 -21.21 2.40
N GLU A 312 14.08 -20.42 2.68
CA GLU A 312 14.14 -18.98 2.37
C GLU A 312 14.88 -18.68 1.05
N SER A 313 14.88 -19.64 0.12
CA SER A 313 15.57 -19.46 -1.17
C SER A 313 14.85 -18.45 -2.07
N ALA A 314 15.64 -17.70 -2.86
CA ALA A 314 15.11 -16.78 -3.87
C ALA A 314 14.24 -17.49 -4.93
N LEU A 315 14.45 -18.81 -5.13
CA LEU A 315 13.67 -19.63 -6.04
C LEU A 315 12.27 -19.91 -5.50
N ALA A 316 12.13 -20.21 -4.21
CA ALA A 316 10.82 -20.34 -3.56
C ALA A 316 10.06 -19.01 -3.59
N ALA A 317 10.72 -17.91 -3.19
CA ALA A 317 10.12 -16.58 -3.22
C ALA A 317 9.72 -16.14 -4.64
N GLY A 318 10.61 -16.32 -5.62
CA GLY A 318 10.34 -16.00 -7.03
C GLY A 318 9.20 -16.82 -7.64
N SER A 319 9.09 -18.11 -7.27
CA SER A 319 8.01 -18.98 -7.74
C SER A 319 6.64 -18.52 -7.24
N VAL A 320 6.54 -18.11 -5.96
CA VAL A 320 5.28 -17.60 -5.42
C VAL A 320 4.91 -16.25 -6.02
N MET A 321 5.89 -15.36 -6.15
CA MET A 321 5.69 -14.10 -6.87
C MET A 321 5.19 -14.34 -8.30
N SER A 322 5.66 -15.42 -8.96
CA SER A 322 5.16 -15.80 -10.29
C SER A 322 3.67 -16.13 -10.28
N ILE A 323 3.23 -16.96 -9.34
CA ILE A 323 1.82 -17.36 -9.18
C ILE A 323 0.94 -16.13 -8.96
N MET A 324 1.44 -15.14 -8.22
CA MET A 324 0.74 -13.88 -7.98
C MET A 324 0.69 -12.97 -9.21
N ILE A 325 1.75 -12.93 -10.02
CA ILE A 325 1.87 -12.05 -11.20
C ILE A 325 1.11 -12.62 -12.41
N ILE A 326 1.02 -13.94 -12.57
CA ILE A 326 0.36 -14.59 -13.72
C ILE A 326 -1.08 -14.07 -13.93
N PRO A 327 -1.97 -14.06 -12.92
CA PRO A 327 -3.33 -13.57 -13.09
C PRO A 327 -3.39 -12.10 -13.52
N PHE A 328 -2.48 -11.26 -13.00
CA PHE A 328 -2.36 -9.86 -13.40
C PHE A 328 -2.04 -9.72 -14.89
N ILE A 329 -0.99 -10.41 -15.38
CA ILE A 329 -0.61 -10.35 -16.80
C ILE A 329 -1.70 -10.96 -17.68
N SER A 330 -2.30 -12.07 -17.26
CA SER A 330 -3.30 -12.82 -18.03
C SER A 330 -4.65 -12.13 -18.15
N SER A 331 -4.93 -11.17 -17.26
CA SER A 331 -6.21 -10.45 -17.18
C SER A 331 -6.29 -9.19 -18.06
N LEU A 332 -5.14 -8.71 -18.54
CA LEU A 332 -4.98 -7.56 -19.46
C LEU A 332 -5.62 -7.85 -20.82
#